data_AF-H0E2N4-F1
#
_entry.id   AF-H0E2N4-F1
#
_cell.length_a   1.000
_cell.length_b   1.000
_cell.length_c   1.000
_cell.angle_alpha   90.00
_cell.angle_beta   90.00
_cell.angle_gamma   90.00
#
_symmetry.space_group_name_H-M   'P 1'
#
loop_
_entity.id
_entity.type
_entity.pdbx_description
1 polymer ?
#
loop_
_entity_poly.entity_id
_entity_poly.type
_entity_poly.pdbx_seq_one_letter_code
_entity_poly.pdbx_strand_id
1 'polypeptide(L)'
;MSDFIEGLEHDLVRAAARRAGVPEPAAAGPLRALGERAGRWSLRTVLVAIVLSFGVTAGAAAATLLALRGSVIPAPAKEDVPPTQTPVPASSHVSSLRVADPDAGVPPWTLRIARSETGYTCSTVGQVRDGRFGLVGMDGRFRTMAEGVTDACGEEQRGARATLVGARVLAARRPRDVRTVVSGVAGGRLRRVEVASVGGRRRLPVAGGGAFLAVYAGYPENLGLVVTMTFAGGHRQVERLGADSRVVLDPSGGNAWTSDGSGTTSGDARTCTDFTWARQQADAPLSPRACGLLRQGGKAEKYRQFGFFFAVRRLSAAERPIGRGPGSNRRRWPRGLVRTAVWGVAGHDVRSVSVLGAPGGPRRALQRYGGIILAVLPASVPPRQLRIRLRMRDGSVRTFRGDANLVRRPVPAPRPGAGR
;
A
#
# COMPACT_ATOMS: atom_id res chain seq x y z
N MET A 1 13.30 5.27 12.37
CA MET A 1 12.41 4.13 12.03
C MET A 1 12.88 3.37 10.79
N SER A 2 13.64 3.99 9.88
CA SER A 2 14.41 3.31 8.81
C SER A 2 15.46 2.34 9.35
N ASP A 3 16.16 2.74 10.42
CA ASP A 3 17.31 2.00 10.96
C ASP A 3 16.90 0.68 11.61
N PHE A 4 15.62 0.56 12.02
CA PHE A 4 15.04 -0.68 12.52
C PHE A 4 14.82 -1.71 11.40
N ILE A 5 14.43 -1.26 10.20
CA ILE A 5 14.18 -2.16 9.07
C ILE A 5 15.50 -2.67 8.49
N GLU A 6 16.52 -1.82 8.36
CA GLU A 6 17.86 -2.24 7.92
C GLU A 6 18.51 -3.21 8.93
N GLY A 7 18.33 -2.98 10.24
CA GLY A 7 18.78 -3.92 11.28
C GLY A 7 18.09 -5.29 11.19
N LEU A 8 16.78 -5.30 10.95
CA LEU A 8 16.00 -6.54 10.84
C LEU A 8 16.40 -7.38 9.61
N GLU A 9 16.68 -6.75 8.47
CA GLU A 9 17.15 -7.44 7.27
C GLU A 9 18.51 -8.12 7.52
N HIS A 10 19.42 -7.42 8.20
CA HIS A 10 20.74 -7.94 8.55
C HIS A 10 20.67 -9.12 9.53
N ASP A 11 19.76 -9.06 10.51
CA ASP A 11 19.54 -10.13 11.49
C ASP A 11 18.88 -11.36 10.87
N LEU A 12 17.95 -11.16 9.92
CA LEU A 12 17.31 -12.26 9.18
C LEU A 12 18.31 -12.98 8.27
N VAL A 13 19.20 -12.25 7.58
CA VAL A 13 20.27 -12.86 6.77
C VAL A 13 21.23 -13.68 7.65
N ARG A 14 21.64 -13.16 8.81
CA ARG A 14 22.47 -13.91 9.77
C ARG A 14 21.76 -15.15 10.33
N ALA A 15 20.47 -15.05 10.63
CA ALA A 15 19.69 -16.18 11.11
C ALA A 15 19.53 -17.28 10.05
N ALA A 16 19.31 -16.90 8.78
CA ALA A 16 19.25 -17.82 7.66
C ALA A 16 20.60 -18.54 7.42
N ALA A 17 21.72 -17.80 7.50
CA ALA A 17 23.06 -18.39 7.38
C ALA A 17 23.35 -19.43 8.47
N ARG A 18 22.95 -19.17 9.72
CA ARG A 18 23.09 -20.12 10.85
C ARG A 18 22.27 -21.40 10.63
N ARG A 19 21.05 -21.29 10.10
CA ARG A 19 20.18 -22.45 9.81
C ARG A 19 20.66 -23.30 8.63
N ALA A 20 21.33 -22.68 7.66
CA ALA A 20 21.82 -23.39 6.48
C ALA A 20 23.08 -24.23 6.77
N GLY A 21 23.60 -24.22 8.01
CA GLY A 21 24.79 -24.97 8.38
C GLY A 21 26.01 -24.60 7.54
N VAL A 22 26.01 -23.41 6.93
CA VAL A 22 27.14 -22.92 6.14
C VAL A 22 28.27 -22.67 7.14
N PRO A 23 29.36 -23.46 7.09
CA PRO A 23 30.49 -23.21 7.97
C PRO A 23 30.99 -21.80 7.69
N GLU A 24 31.09 -21.01 8.75
CA GLU A 24 31.68 -19.67 8.72
C GLU A 24 33.05 -19.79 8.02
N PRO A 25 33.38 -18.94 7.04
CA PRO A 25 34.66 -19.03 6.34
C PRO A 25 35.77 -18.86 7.37
N ALA A 26 36.40 -19.98 7.75
CA ALA A 26 37.52 -20.01 8.66
C ALA A 26 38.57 -19.03 8.14
N ALA A 27 38.96 -18.08 9.00
CA ALA A 27 39.98 -17.10 8.72
C ALA A 27 41.18 -17.78 8.03
N ALA A 28 41.52 -17.30 6.84
CA ALA A 28 42.58 -17.86 6.01
C ALA A 28 43.89 -17.91 6.80
N GLY A 29 44.25 -19.10 7.28
CA GLY A 29 45.55 -19.36 7.86
C GLY A 29 46.64 -19.26 6.78
N PRO A 30 47.89 -18.93 7.15
CA PRO A 30 48.98 -18.82 6.21
C PRO A 30 49.22 -20.16 5.51
N LEU A 31 49.22 -20.13 4.17
CA LEU A 31 49.56 -21.23 3.29
C LEU A 31 50.95 -21.77 3.64
N ARG A 32 51.01 -22.90 4.35
CA ARG A 32 52.23 -23.71 4.46
C ARG A 32 52.47 -24.38 3.11
N ALA A 33 53.63 -24.09 2.53
CA ALA A 33 54.17 -24.72 1.33
C ALA A 33 54.14 -26.26 1.48
N LEU A 34 53.26 -26.91 0.73
CA LEU A 34 53.24 -28.36 0.57
C LEU A 34 54.33 -28.72 -0.44
N GLY A 35 55.41 -29.32 0.07
CA GLY A 35 56.52 -29.83 -0.72
C GLY A 35 56.05 -30.89 -1.71
N GLU A 36 56.56 -30.73 -2.93
CA GLU A 36 56.38 -31.64 -4.06
C GLU A 36 56.96 -33.02 -3.74
N ARG A 37 56.11 -33.96 -3.33
CA ARG A 37 56.38 -35.39 -3.46
C ARG A 37 55.57 -35.92 -4.64
N ALA A 38 56.18 -35.90 -5.81
CA ALA A 38 55.72 -36.57 -7.02
C ALA A 38 55.72 -38.09 -6.81
N GLY A 39 54.73 -38.61 -6.10
CA GLY A 39 54.43 -40.03 -6.07
C GLY A 39 53.85 -40.45 -7.41
N ARG A 40 54.46 -41.44 -8.06
CA ARG A 40 53.93 -42.12 -9.26
C ARG A 40 52.59 -42.77 -8.91
N TRP A 41 51.50 -42.03 -9.06
CA TRP A 41 50.15 -42.59 -8.93
C TRP A 41 49.89 -43.46 -10.16
N SER A 42 49.54 -44.72 -9.92
CA SER A 42 49.20 -45.64 -10.99
C SER A 42 48.02 -45.07 -11.79
N LEU A 43 48.04 -45.26 -13.11
CA LEU A 43 47.01 -44.75 -14.02
C LEU A 43 45.59 -45.20 -13.61
N ARG A 44 45.48 -46.34 -12.91
CA ARG A 44 44.23 -46.87 -12.35
C ARG A 44 43.69 -46.01 -11.20
N THR A 45 44.55 -45.46 -10.35
CA THR A 45 44.15 -44.61 -9.22
C THR A 45 43.62 -43.26 -9.71
N VAL A 46 44.21 -42.71 -10.77
CA VAL A 46 43.74 -41.49 -11.43
C VAL A 46 42.38 -41.71 -12.08
N LEU A 47 42.19 -42.85 -12.76
CA LEU A 47 40.92 -43.18 -13.43
C LEU A 47 39.76 -43.38 -12.44
N VAL A 48 40.02 -44.07 -11.31
CA VAL A 48 39.04 -44.23 -10.22
C VAL A 48 38.71 -42.89 -9.57
N ALA A 49 39.71 -42.04 -9.33
CA ALA A 49 39.49 -40.69 -8.79
C ALA A 49 38.67 -39.82 -9.74
N ILE A 50 38.93 -39.87 -11.06
CA ILE A 50 38.15 -39.17 -12.09
C ILE A 50 36.71 -39.69 -12.13
N VAL A 51 36.50 -41.02 -12.16
CA VAL A 51 35.15 -41.60 -12.20
C VAL A 51 34.35 -41.26 -10.93
N LEU A 52 34.97 -41.31 -9.75
CA LEU A 52 34.34 -40.92 -8.49
C LEU A 52 34.04 -39.41 -8.44
N SER A 53 34.94 -38.56 -8.95
CA SER A 53 34.72 -37.11 -8.95
C SER A 53 33.68 -36.66 -10.00
N PHE A 54 33.57 -37.35 -11.15
CA PHE A 54 32.48 -37.14 -12.11
C PHE A 54 31.11 -37.64 -11.59
N GLY A 55 31.08 -38.75 -10.83
CA GLY A 55 29.85 -39.25 -10.21
C GLY A 55 29.25 -38.30 -9.17
N VAL A 56 30.10 -37.66 -8.35
CA VAL A 56 29.67 -36.71 -7.30
C VAL A 56 29.23 -35.37 -7.90
N THR A 57 29.87 -34.89 -8.97
CA THR A 57 29.51 -33.61 -9.60
C THR A 57 28.21 -33.66 -10.40
N ALA A 58 27.89 -34.80 -11.05
CA ALA A 58 26.61 -34.96 -11.77
C ALA A 58 25.40 -34.98 -10.82
N GLY A 59 25.52 -35.59 -9.64
CA GLY A 59 24.45 -35.64 -8.63
C GLY A 59 24.13 -34.27 -8.01
N ALA A 60 25.17 -33.48 -7.72
CA ALA A 60 24.99 -32.14 -7.14
C ALA A 60 24.28 -31.16 -8.09
N ALA A 61 24.55 -31.25 -9.39
CA ALA A 61 23.92 -30.41 -10.43
C ALA A 61 22.42 -30.72 -10.60
N ALA A 62 22.02 -32.00 -10.51
CA ALA A 62 20.63 -32.40 -10.62
C ALA A 62 19.79 -31.93 -9.40
N ALA A 63 20.34 -32.03 -8.19
CA ALA A 63 19.68 -31.57 -6.97
C ALA A 63 19.51 -30.03 -6.94
N THR A 64 20.51 -29.28 -7.41
CA THR A 64 20.40 -27.82 -7.55
C THR A 64 19.40 -27.42 -8.63
N LEU A 65 19.32 -28.14 -9.75
CA LEU A 65 18.30 -27.88 -10.79
C LEU A 65 16.87 -28.15 -10.28
N LEU A 66 16.66 -29.16 -9.44
CA LEU A 66 15.36 -29.42 -8.81
C LEU A 66 15.00 -28.36 -7.77
N ALA A 67 15.95 -27.94 -6.93
CA ALA A 67 15.75 -26.85 -5.97
C ALA A 67 15.49 -25.49 -6.68
N LEU A 68 16.08 -25.27 -7.85
CA LEU A 68 15.91 -24.07 -8.65
C LEU A 68 14.63 -24.05 -9.51
N ARG A 69 14.09 -25.22 -9.90
CA ARG A 69 12.97 -25.32 -10.86
C ARG A 69 11.56 -25.19 -10.28
N GLY A 70 11.37 -25.11 -8.97
CA GLY A 70 10.01 -24.98 -8.47
C GLY A 70 9.89 -24.91 -6.98
N SER A 71 10.47 -23.88 -6.35
CA SER A 71 10.13 -23.64 -4.96
C SER A 71 8.64 -23.32 -4.87
N VAL A 72 7.90 -24.21 -4.21
CA VAL A 72 6.51 -23.98 -3.83
C VAL A 72 6.52 -22.87 -2.80
N ILE A 73 5.63 -21.89 -2.93
CA ILE A 73 5.34 -20.94 -1.86
C ILE A 73 4.60 -21.76 -0.79
N PRO A 74 5.24 -22.05 0.36
CA PRO A 74 4.65 -22.91 1.36
C PRO A 74 3.43 -22.24 1.98
N ALA A 75 2.47 -23.05 2.42
CA ALA A 75 1.43 -22.55 3.31
C ALA A 75 2.08 -22.21 4.67
N PRO A 76 1.54 -21.24 5.42
CA PRO A 76 1.92 -21.06 6.83
C PRO A 76 1.70 -22.37 7.61
N ALA A 77 2.42 -22.55 8.72
CA ALA A 77 2.17 -23.68 9.60
C ALA A 77 0.73 -23.60 10.14
N LYS A 78 0.07 -24.74 10.31
CA LYS A 78 -1.35 -24.79 10.67
C LYS A 78 -1.60 -24.15 12.04
N GLU A 79 -0.66 -24.35 12.96
CA GLU A 79 -0.62 -23.80 14.31
C GLU A 79 -0.50 -22.26 14.34
N ASP A 80 0.01 -21.64 13.27
CA ASP A 80 0.18 -20.18 13.17
C ASP A 80 -1.05 -19.48 12.57
N VAL A 81 -2.06 -20.23 12.13
CA VAL A 81 -3.23 -19.72 11.42
C VAL A 81 -4.50 -20.13 12.16
N PRO A 82 -5.41 -19.19 12.48
CA PRO A 82 -6.65 -19.55 13.16
C PRO A 82 -7.53 -20.45 12.25
N PRO A 83 -8.35 -21.36 12.82
CA PRO A 83 -9.23 -22.25 12.04
C PRO A 83 -10.20 -21.52 11.07
N THR A 84 -10.48 -20.23 11.29
CA THR A 84 -11.25 -19.37 10.38
C THR A 84 -10.52 -19.02 9.09
N GLN A 85 -9.19 -19.17 9.07
CA GLN A 85 -8.32 -18.87 7.93
C GLN A 85 -7.60 -20.09 7.37
N THR A 86 -7.66 -21.23 8.06
CA THR A 86 -7.11 -22.52 7.64
C THR A 86 -8.04 -23.20 6.62
N PRO A 87 -7.68 -23.29 5.33
CA PRO A 87 -8.54 -23.92 4.32
C PRO A 87 -8.50 -25.45 4.43
N VAL A 88 -9.64 -26.09 4.16
CA VAL A 88 -9.76 -27.55 4.00
C VAL A 88 -9.34 -27.92 2.57
N PRO A 89 -8.23 -28.67 2.36
CA PRO A 89 -7.70 -28.95 1.03
C PRO A 89 -8.73 -29.51 0.03
N ALA A 90 -9.56 -30.47 0.46
CA ALA A 90 -10.58 -31.10 -0.37
C ALA A 90 -11.68 -30.13 -0.88
N SER A 91 -11.81 -28.94 -0.29
CA SER A 91 -12.75 -27.90 -0.74
C SER A 91 -12.12 -26.88 -1.70
N SER A 92 -10.80 -26.95 -1.87
CA SER A 92 -10.00 -26.00 -2.63
C SER A 92 -10.15 -26.26 -4.13
N HIS A 93 -10.49 -25.22 -4.89
CA HIS A 93 -10.54 -25.29 -6.34
C HIS A 93 -10.08 -23.98 -6.98
N VAL A 94 -9.41 -24.09 -8.12
CA VAL A 94 -9.00 -22.93 -8.93
C VAL A 94 -10.16 -22.54 -9.84
N SER A 95 -10.63 -21.30 -9.71
CA SER A 95 -11.68 -20.75 -10.56
C SER A 95 -11.29 -20.84 -12.03
N SER A 96 -12.27 -21.05 -12.92
CA SER A 96 -12.07 -20.99 -14.38
C SER A 96 -11.83 -19.58 -14.91
N LEU A 97 -12.02 -18.55 -14.07
CA LEU A 97 -11.77 -17.16 -14.43
C LEU A 97 -10.31 -16.95 -14.89
N ARG A 98 -10.11 -16.24 -15.99
CA ARG A 98 -8.78 -15.84 -16.47
C ARG A 98 -8.80 -14.37 -16.84
N VAL A 99 -8.05 -13.56 -16.10
CA VAL A 99 -7.94 -12.12 -16.34
C VAL A 99 -6.53 -11.79 -16.78
N ALA A 100 -6.40 -11.17 -17.94
CA ALA A 100 -5.10 -10.71 -18.44
C ALA A 100 -4.47 -9.69 -17.48
N ASP A 101 -3.16 -9.77 -17.30
CA ASP A 101 -2.39 -8.68 -16.69
C ASP A 101 -2.37 -7.47 -17.65
N PRO A 102 -2.28 -6.23 -17.14
CA PRO A 102 -2.05 -5.06 -17.98
C PRO A 102 -0.78 -5.15 -18.83
N ASP A 103 0.26 -5.85 -18.37
CA ASP A 103 1.48 -6.06 -19.15
C ASP A 103 1.39 -7.36 -19.96
N ALA A 104 1.80 -7.28 -21.23
CA ALA A 104 1.85 -8.43 -22.12
C ALA A 104 2.84 -9.50 -21.63
N GLY A 105 2.53 -10.77 -21.89
CA GLY A 105 3.39 -11.92 -21.56
C GLY A 105 3.37 -12.35 -20.09
N VAL A 106 2.69 -11.61 -19.21
CA VAL A 106 2.48 -12.01 -17.83
C VAL A 106 1.35 -13.06 -17.75
N PRO A 107 1.50 -14.16 -16.99
CA PRO A 107 0.47 -15.19 -16.90
C PRO A 107 -0.87 -14.64 -16.40
N PRO A 108 -2.01 -15.17 -16.90
CA PRO A 108 -3.33 -14.70 -16.51
C PRO A 108 -3.59 -14.91 -15.02
N TRP A 109 -4.31 -13.97 -14.44
CA TRP A 109 -4.74 -13.98 -13.05
C TRP A 109 -6.04 -14.78 -12.87
N THR A 110 -6.18 -15.41 -11.71
CA THR A 110 -7.37 -16.13 -11.26
C THR A 110 -7.50 -16.10 -9.73
N LEU A 111 -8.53 -16.76 -9.23
CA LEU A 111 -8.75 -17.04 -7.82
C LEU A 111 -8.69 -18.54 -7.56
N ARG A 112 -8.14 -18.93 -6.41
CA ARG A 112 -8.44 -20.20 -5.77
C ARG A 112 -9.42 -19.94 -4.63
N ILE A 113 -10.45 -20.77 -4.53
CA ILE A 113 -11.51 -20.64 -3.53
C ILE A 113 -11.56 -21.93 -2.73
N ALA A 114 -11.68 -21.80 -1.41
CA ALA A 114 -11.76 -22.93 -0.49
C ALA A 114 -12.74 -22.62 0.65
N ARG A 115 -13.10 -23.63 1.43
CA ARG A 115 -13.76 -23.49 2.72
C ARG A 115 -12.73 -23.61 3.83
N SER A 116 -12.84 -22.78 4.87
CA SER A 116 -12.05 -22.96 6.07
C SER A 116 -12.56 -24.13 6.91
N GLU A 117 -11.80 -24.55 7.92
CA GLU A 117 -12.22 -25.56 8.91
C GLU A 117 -13.52 -25.17 9.65
N THR A 118 -13.83 -23.88 9.69
CA THR A 118 -15.06 -23.33 10.30
C THR A 118 -16.12 -22.93 9.27
N GLY A 119 -15.95 -23.31 7.99
CA GLY A 119 -16.93 -23.08 6.93
C GLY A 119 -16.88 -21.71 6.24
N TYR A 120 -15.95 -20.83 6.63
CA TYR A 120 -15.77 -19.53 5.99
C TYR A 120 -15.36 -19.74 4.53
N THR A 121 -15.78 -18.84 3.64
CA THR A 121 -15.25 -18.83 2.27
C THR A 121 -13.91 -18.15 2.29
N CYS A 122 -12.87 -18.85 1.84
CA CYS A 122 -11.54 -18.32 1.67
C CYS A 122 -11.23 -18.11 0.19
N SER A 123 -10.47 -17.07 -0.13
CA SER A 123 -9.97 -16.81 -1.48
C SER A 123 -8.49 -16.51 -1.48
N THR A 124 -7.84 -16.90 -2.56
CA THR A 124 -6.42 -16.62 -2.83
C THR A 124 -6.31 -16.12 -4.26
N VAL A 125 -5.72 -14.94 -4.43
CA VAL A 125 -5.35 -14.39 -5.73
C VAL A 125 -4.05 -15.04 -6.18
N GLY A 126 -4.03 -15.48 -7.43
CA GLY A 126 -2.82 -16.00 -8.06
C GLY A 126 -2.88 -15.91 -9.57
N GLN A 127 -1.85 -16.45 -10.20
CA GLN A 127 -1.67 -16.57 -11.63
C GLN A 127 -1.70 -18.04 -12.03
N VAL A 128 -2.08 -18.31 -13.28
CA VAL A 128 -2.06 -19.67 -13.85
C VAL A 128 -1.05 -19.76 -14.97
N ARG A 129 -0.15 -20.73 -14.88
CA ARG A 129 0.80 -21.08 -15.93
C ARG A 129 0.83 -22.60 -16.05
N ASP A 130 0.64 -23.12 -17.25
CA ASP A 130 0.66 -24.56 -17.54
C ASP A 130 -0.27 -25.37 -16.61
N GLY A 131 -1.48 -24.86 -16.38
CA GLY A 131 -2.48 -25.47 -15.49
C GLY A 131 -2.18 -25.34 -13.98
N ARG A 132 -1.02 -24.81 -13.60
CA ARG A 132 -0.61 -24.67 -12.19
C ARG A 132 -0.96 -23.29 -11.63
N PHE A 133 -1.39 -23.25 -10.38
CA PHE A 133 -1.73 -22.02 -9.65
C PHE A 133 -0.56 -21.53 -8.79
N GLY A 134 -0.16 -20.26 -8.95
CA GLY A 134 1.04 -19.73 -8.34
C GLY A 134 1.18 -18.21 -8.47
N LEU A 135 2.38 -17.68 -8.22
CA LEU A 135 2.71 -16.27 -8.42
C LEU A 135 4.07 -16.14 -9.09
N VAL A 136 4.22 -15.12 -9.94
CA VAL A 136 5.51 -14.65 -10.42
C VAL A 136 6.14 -13.76 -9.34
N GLY A 137 7.30 -14.16 -8.83
CA GLY A 137 8.04 -13.39 -7.83
C GLY A 137 8.74 -12.16 -8.41
N MET A 138 9.34 -11.34 -7.54
CA MET A 138 10.13 -10.17 -7.95
C MET A 138 11.40 -10.51 -8.75
N ASP A 139 11.75 -11.78 -8.84
CA ASP A 139 12.82 -12.33 -9.67
C ASP A 139 12.33 -12.82 -11.05
N GLY A 140 11.05 -12.60 -11.38
CA GLY A 140 10.44 -13.01 -12.64
C GLY A 140 10.13 -14.51 -12.73
N ARG A 141 10.37 -15.29 -11.67
CA ARG A 141 10.13 -16.74 -11.67
C ARG A 141 8.75 -17.07 -11.13
N PHE A 142 8.04 -17.93 -11.86
CA PHE A 142 6.76 -18.48 -11.41
C PHE A 142 6.98 -19.57 -10.37
N ARG A 143 6.22 -19.50 -9.27
CA ARG A 143 6.22 -20.47 -8.18
C ARG A 143 4.81 -20.85 -7.84
N THR A 144 4.54 -22.15 -7.74
CA THR A 144 3.22 -22.62 -7.30
C THR A 144 2.96 -22.28 -5.85
N MET A 145 1.72 -22.03 -5.51
CA MET A 145 1.30 -21.84 -4.13
C MET A 145 0.66 -23.10 -3.58
N ALA A 146 1.13 -23.56 -2.43
CA ALA A 146 0.49 -24.65 -1.69
C ALA A 146 -0.98 -24.33 -1.43
N GLU A 147 -1.84 -25.36 -1.35
CA GLU A 147 -3.30 -25.21 -1.18
C GLU A 147 -3.70 -24.46 0.08
N GLY A 148 -2.88 -24.56 1.14
CA GLY A 148 -3.07 -23.89 2.42
C GLY A 148 -2.92 -22.36 2.39
N VAL A 149 -2.39 -21.77 1.32
CA VAL A 149 -2.22 -20.31 1.22
C VAL A 149 -3.57 -19.64 0.95
N THR A 150 -4.00 -18.75 1.85
CA THR A 150 -5.23 -17.94 1.77
C THR A 150 -4.89 -16.44 1.88
N ASP A 151 -5.64 -15.59 1.17
CA ASP A 151 -5.46 -14.13 1.25
C ASP A 151 -6.50 -13.48 2.17
N ALA A 152 -7.73 -13.97 2.10
CA ALA A 152 -8.85 -13.49 2.89
C ALA A 152 -9.88 -14.60 3.07
N CYS A 153 -10.49 -14.63 4.26
CA CYS A 153 -11.62 -15.50 4.57
C CYS A 153 -12.76 -14.68 5.17
N GLY A 154 -13.99 -15.02 4.82
CA GLY A 154 -15.19 -14.28 5.22
C GLY A 154 -16.37 -15.22 5.42
N GLU A 155 -17.21 -14.88 6.38
CA GLU A 155 -18.44 -15.62 6.64
C GLU A 155 -19.38 -15.45 5.43
N GLU A 156 -19.90 -16.57 4.95
CA GLU A 156 -20.83 -16.56 3.82
C GLU A 156 -22.08 -15.77 4.18
N GLN A 157 -22.29 -14.66 3.46
CA GLN A 157 -23.42 -13.80 3.70
C GLN A 157 -24.66 -14.41 3.04
N ARG A 158 -25.66 -14.80 3.85
CA ARG A 158 -26.97 -15.18 3.32
C ARG A 158 -27.64 -13.95 2.68
N GLY A 159 -28.09 -14.09 1.43
CA GLY A 159 -28.87 -13.05 0.74
C GLY A 159 -28.09 -12.29 -0.32
N ALA A 160 -28.25 -10.97 -0.35
CA ALA A 160 -27.77 -10.10 -1.42
C ALA A 160 -26.51 -9.30 -1.02
N ARG A 161 -25.58 -9.93 -0.31
CA ARG A 161 -24.31 -9.29 0.09
C ARG A 161 -23.14 -10.15 -0.33
N ALA A 162 -22.02 -9.50 -0.61
CA ALA A 162 -20.80 -10.20 -0.92
C ALA A 162 -20.18 -10.82 0.33
N THR A 163 -19.71 -12.05 0.19
CA THR A 163 -18.95 -12.76 1.23
C THR A 163 -17.56 -12.15 1.40
N LEU A 164 -16.90 -11.86 0.27
CA LEU A 164 -15.56 -11.28 0.23
C LEU A 164 -15.45 -10.24 -0.89
N VAL A 165 -14.86 -9.10 -0.57
CA VAL A 165 -14.38 -8.11 -1.55
C VAL A 165 -13.13 -7.46 -1.00
N GLY A 166 -12.07 -7.41 -1.78
CA GLY A 166 -10.83 -6.79 -1.36
C GLY A 166 -9.92 -6.41 -2.52
N ALA A 167 -8.80 -5.79 -2.17
CA ALA A 167 -7.71 -5.50 -3.07
C ALA A 167 -6.42 -6.06 -2.45
N ARG A 168 -5.71 -6.91 -3.20
CA ARG A 168 -4.37 -7.36 -2.84
C ARG A 168 -3.33 -6.55 -3.60
N VAL A 169 -2.32 -6.07 -2.90
CA VAL A 169 -1.18 -5.36 -3.51
C VAL A 169 -0.01 -6.33 -3.63
N LEU A 170 0.51 -6.49 -4.84
CA LEU A 170 1.67 -7.30 -5.14
C LEU A 170 2.84 -6.35 -5.42
N ALA A 171 3.84 -6.40 -4.54
CA ALA A 171 5.03 -5.56 -4.62
C ALA A 171 5.87 -5.92 -5.85
N ALA A 172 6.58 -4.91 -6.36
CA ALA A 172 7.51 -5.05 -7.45
C ALA A 172 8.72 -4.15 -7.22
N ARG A 173 9.82 -4.40 -7.94
CA ARG A 173 11.05 -3.61 -7.84
C ARG A 173 10.84 -2.15 -8.23
N ARG A 174 9.95 -1.89 -9.19
CA ARG A 174 9.60 -0.54 -9.65
C ARG A 174 8.15 -0.24 -9.29
N PRO A 175 7.82 0.99 -8.84
CA PRO A 175 6.44 1.36 -8.51
C PRO A 175 5.44 1.14 -9.65
N ARG A 176 5.84 1.33 -10.90
CA ARG A 176 4.98 1.10 -12.08
C ARG A 176 4.64 -0.38 -12.31
N ASP A 177 5.51 -1.27 -11.83
CA ASP A 177 5.38 -2.73 -12.00
C ASP A 177 4.50 -3.33 -10.86
N VAL A 178 4.11 -2.52 -9.86
CA VAL A 178 3.20 -2.93 -8.79
C VAL A 178 1.85 -3.31 -9.37
N ARG A 179 1.21 -4.33 -8.79
CA ARG A 179 -0.15 -4.73 -9.15
C ARG A 179 -1.10 -4.59 -7.98
N THR A 180 -2.27 -4.06 -8.27
CA THR A 180 -3.45 -4.16 -7.41
C THR A 180 -4.42 -5.13 -8.04
N VAL A 181 -4.69 -6.24 -7.37
CA VAL A 181 -5.68 -7.22 -7.79
C VAL A 181 -6.93 -7.05 -6.94
N VAL A 182 -7.97 -6.51 -7.56
CA VAL A 182 -9.31 -6.42 -6.97
C VAL A 182 -10.02 -7.74 -7.19
N SER A 183 -10.53 -8.34 -6.13
CA SER A 183 -11.22 -9.62 -6.24
C SER A 183 -12.31 -9.78 -5.19
N GLY A 184 -13.19 -10.75 -5.42
CA GLY A 184 -14.20 -11.10 -4.45
C GLY A 184 -14.97 -12.37 -4.81
N VAL A 185 -15.75 -12.84 -3.83
CA VAL A 185 -16.69 -13.95 -3.94
C VAL A 185 -18.00 -13.48 -3.31
N ALA A 186 -19.08 -13.43 -4.09
CA ALA A 186 -20.35 -12.87 -3.64
C ALA A 186 -21.55 -13.83 -3.77
N GLY A 187 -21.30 -15.12 -4.00
CA GLY A 187 -22.33 -16.15 -4.07
C GLY A 187 -23.12 -16.17 -5.38
N GLY A 188 -23.96 -17.20 -5.54
CA GLY A 188 -24.70 -17.47 -6.79
C GLY A 188 -25.75 -16.42 -7.19
N ARG A 189 -26.05 -15.47 -6.30
CA ARG A 189 -26.99 -14.36 -6.55
C ARG A 189 -26.33 -13.14 -7.20
N LEU A 190 -25.00 -13.08 -7.31
CA LEU A 190 -24.32 -12.00 -8.00
C LEU A 190 -24.70 -12.01 -9.49
N ARG A 191 -24.97 -10.83 -10.06
CA ARG A 191 -25.37 -10.67 -11.47
C ARG A 191 -24.43 -9.77 -12.26
N ARG A 192 -23.93 -8.72 -11.62
CA ARG A 192 -23.06 -7.74 -12.26
C ARG A 192 -22.05 -7.20 -11.27
N VAL A 193 -20.80 -7.07 -11.73
CA VAL A 193 -19.75 -6.34 -11.04
C VAL A 193 -19.24 -5.26 -11.97
N GLU A 194 -19.13 -4.05 -11.45
CA GLU A 194 -18.46 -2.94 -12.11
C GLU A 194 -17.41 -2.36 -11.19
N VAL A 195 -16.27 -2.01 -11.76
CA VAL A 195 -15.24 -1.27 -11.04
C VAL A 195 -15.04 0.07 -11.72
N ALA A 196 -15.18 1.15 -10.94
CA ALA A 196 -14.77 2.47 -11.33
C ALA A 196 -13.37 2.75 -10.77
N SER A 197 -12.52 3.39 -11.57
CA SER A 197 -11.21 3.89 -11.18
C SER A 197 -10.93 5.22 -11.87
N VAL A 198 -9.76 5.81 -11.62
CA VAL A 198 -9.25 6.97 -12.38
C VAL A 198 -9.15 6.71 -13.88
N GLY A 199 -9.02 5.45 -14.30
CA GLY A 199 -8.97 5.03 -15.70
C GLY A 199 -10.34 4.78 -16.34
N GLY A 200 -11.44 4.98 -15.62
CA GLY A 200 -12.81 4.79 -16.11
C GLY A 200 -13.55 3.64 -15.44
N ARG A 201 -14.68 3.25 -16.04
CA ARG A 201 -15.55 2.17 -15.53
C ARG A 201 -15.39 0.92 -16.39
N ARG A 202 -15.25 -0.23 -15.74
CA ARG A 202 -15.16 -1.54 -16.40
C ARG A 202 -16.14 -2.51 -15.76
N ARG A 203 -16.93 -3.20 -16.57
CA ARG A 203 -17.71 -4.37 -16.15
C ARG A 203 -16.77 -5.57 -16.04
N LEU A 204 -16.86 -6.32 -14.95
CA LEU A 204 -16.04 -7.51 -14.75
C LEU A 204 -16.80 -8.79 -15.12
N PRO A 205 -16.10 -9.82 -15.62
CA PRO A 205 -16.65 -11.16 -15.70
C PRO A 205 -16.96 -11.70 -14.29
N VAL A 206 -18.04 -12.49 -14.20
CA VAL A 206 -18.45 -13.19 -12.98
C VAL A 206 -18.48 -14.69 -13.29
N ALA A 207 -17.69 -15.46 -12.54
CA ALA A 207 -17.64 -16.91 -12.66
C ALA A 207 -18.58 -17.60 -11.65
N GLY A 208 -18.56 -18.93 -11.64
CA GLY A 208 -19.29 -19.76 -10.67
C GLY A 208 -19.03 -19.31 -9.22
N GLY A 209 -20.05 -19.45 -8.36
CA GLY A 209 -19.99 -18.98 -6.98
C GLY A 209 -19.95 -17.46 -6.81
N GLY A 210 -20.16 -16.68 -7.87
CA GLY A 210 -20.09 -15.22 -7.83
C GLY A 210 -18.67 -14.69 -7.69
N ALA A 211 -17.69 -15.43 -8.18
CA ALA A 211 -16.28 -15.02 -8.16
C ALA A 211 -16.00 -13.97 -9.25
N PHE A 212 -15.22 -12.95 -8.93
CA PHE A 212 -14.80 -11.92 -9.88
C PHE A 212 -13.39 -11.42 -9.56
N LEU A 213 -12.69 -10.92 -10.59
CA LEU A 213 -11.33 -10.42 -10.47
C LEU A 213 -11.05 -9.32 -11.50
N ALA A 214 -10.20 -8.38 -11.12
CA ALA A 214 -9.66 -7.34 -11.96
C ALA A 214 -8.23 -6.99 -11.54
N VAL A 215 -7.35 -6.76 -12.50
CA VAL A 215 -5.97 -6.34 -12.25
C VAL A 215 -5.76 -4.92 -12.74
N TYR A 216 -5.01 -4.15 -11.96
CA TYR A 216 -4.61 -2.77 -12.23
C TYR A 216 -3.12 -2.60 -11.93
N ALA A 217 -2.46 -1.75 -12.71
CA ALA A 217 -1.11 -1.28 -12.40
C ALA A 217 -1.16 -0.21 -11.31
N GLY A 218 -0.19 -0.25 -10.39
CA GLY A 218 -0.09 0.70 -9.27
C GLY A 218 -0.84 0.29 -8.01
N TYR A 219 -0.88 1.20 -7.04
CA TYR A 219 -1.47 1.01 -5.70
C TYR A 219 -2.96 1.38 -5.65
N PRO A 220 -3.77 0.76 -4.79
CA PRO A 220 -5.22 0.99 -4.74
C PRO A 220 -5.56 2.44 -4.37
N GLU A 221 -4.77 3.07 -3.50
CA GLU A 221 -4.91 4.47 -3.12
C GLU A 221 -4.75 5.43 -4.31
N ASN A 222 -3.94 5.08 -5.31
CA ASN A 222 -3.73 5.89 -6.51
C ASN A 222 -4.87 5.73 -7.53
N LEU A 223 -5.63 4.64 -7.42
CA LEU A 223 -6.57 4.21 -8.45
C LEU A 223 -8.02 4.65 -8.17
N GLY A 224 -8.36 4.99 -6.92
CA GLY A 224 -9.71 5.43 -6.57
C GLY A 224 -10.76 4.35 -6.81
N LEU A 225 -10.45 3.12 -6.44
CA LEU A 225 -11.23 1.94 -6.80
C LEU A 225 -12.59 1.92 -6.07
N VAL A 226 -13.66 1.87 -6.85
CA VAL A 226 -15.04 1.67 -6.36
C VAL A 226 -15.65 0.46 -7.02
N VAL A 227 -15.91 -0.59 -6.24
CA VAL A 227 -16.54 -1.82 -6.69
C VAL A 227 -18.04 -1.71 -6.45
N THR A 228 -18.83 -1.77 -7.52
CA THR A 228 -20.27 -1.86 -7.47
C THR A 228 -20.70 -3.28 -7.82
N MET A 229 -21.38 -3.95 -6.90
CA MET A 229 -21.97 -5.28 -7.12
C MET A 229 -23.48 -5.15 -7.16
N THR A 230 -24.10 -5.80 -8.14
CA THR A 230 -25.55 -5.88 -8.28
C THR A 230 -25.98 -7.34 -8.21
N PHE A 231 -26.93 -7.63 -7.32
CA PHE A 231 -27.42 -8.97 -7.01
C PHE A 231 -28.81 -9.19 -7.60
N ALA A 232 -29.24 -10.45 -7.66
CA ALA A 232 -30.61 -10.83 -7.99
C ALA A 232 -31.60 -10.13 -7.04
N GLY A 233 -32.65 -9.52 -7.61
CA GLY A 233 -33.59 -8.65 -6.88
C GLY A 233 -33.18 -7.17 -6.86
N GLY A 234 -32.13 -6.77 -7.59
CA GLY A 234 -31.75 -5.37 -7.78
C GLY A 234 -30.94 -4.74 -6.64
N HIS A 235 -30.69 -5.48 -5.56
CA HIS A 235 -29.85 -4.98 -4.47
C HIS A 235 -28.45 -4.63 -4.97
N ARG A 236 -27.92 -3.51 -4.48
CA ARG A 236 -26.62 -2.98 -4.87
C ARG A 236 -25.73 -2.77 -3.64
N GLN A 237 -24.55 -3.37 -3.65
CA GLN A 237 -23.49 -3.15 -2.67
C GLN A 237 -22.35 -2.35 -3.32
N VAL A 238 -21.78 -1.40 -2.59
CA VAL A 238 -20.70 -0.53 -3.08
C VAL A 238 -19.55 -0.54 -2.08
N GLU A 239 -18.39 -1.01 -2.53
CA GLU A 239 -17.16 -1.02 -1.75
C GLU A 239 -16.14 -0.04 -2.32
N ARG A 240 -15.42 0.66 -1.44
CA ARG A 240 -14.31 1.54 -1.84
C ARG A 240 -13.02 0.92 -1.34
N LEU A 241 -12.08 0.69 -2.26
CA LEU A 241 -10.81 0.02 -1.96
C LEU A 241 -9.67 1.03 -2.05
N GLY A 242 -8.74 0.98 -1.09
CA GLY A 242 -7.64 1.97 -0.98
C GLY A 242 -8.10 3.38 -0.64
N ALA A 243 -9.36 3.55 -0.22
CA ALA A 243 -9.92 4.84 0.14
C ALA A 243 -9.83 5.04 1.67
N ASP A 244 -8.77 5.70 2.13
CA ASP A 244 -8.73 6.29 3.48
C ASP A 244 -9.32 7.70 3.41
N SER A 245 -10.00 8.11 4.47
CA SER A 245 -10.55 9.46 4.62
C SER A 245 -9.52 10.60 4.61
N ARG A 246 -8.22 10.29 4.60
CA ARG A 246 -7.08 11.20 4.50
C ARG A 246 -6.42 11.18 3.12
N VAL A 247 -6.84 10.27 2.23
CA VAL A 247 -6.25 10.09 0.91
C VAL A 247 -7.03 10.85 -0.15
N VAL A 248 -6.33 11.68 -0.93
CA VAL A 248 -6.84 12.42 -2.08
C VAL A 248 -6.18 11.91 -3.35
N LEU A 249 -6.97 11.52 -4.34
CA LEU A 249 -6.45 11.11 -5.64
C LEU A 249 -5.70 12.27 -6.33
N ASP A 250 -4.59 11.95 -6.99
CA ASP A 250 -3.91 12.93 -7.81
C ASP A 250 -4.76 13.26 -9.04
N PRO A 251 -5.04 14.54 -9.31
CA PRO A 251 -5.92 14.92 -10.42
C PRO A 251 -5.31 14.68 -11.80
N SER A 252 -4.02 14.31 -11.88
CA SER A 252 -3.34 13.93 -13.14
C SER A 252 -3.06 12.43 -13.22
N GLY A 253 -3.66 11.60 -12.34
CA GLY A 253 -3.48 10.15 -12.36
C GLY A 253 -2.16 9.63 -11.76
N GLY A 254 -1.46 10.47 -10.99
CA GLY A 254 -0.23 10.08 -10.27
C GLY A 254 -0.47 9.46 -8.88
N ASN A 255 0.55 9.52 -8.03
CA ASN A 255 0.48 9.07 -6.64
C ASN A 255 -0.55 9.88 -5.85
N ALA A 256 -1.45 9.20 -5.14
CA ALA A 256 -2.39 9.85 -4.24
C ALA A 256 -1.68 10.57 -3.10
N TRP A 257 -2.37 11.54 -2.54
CA TRP A 257 -1.87 12.46 -1.54
C TRP A 257 -2.48 12.14 -0.18
N THR A 258 -1.70 12.22 0.88
CA THR A 258 -2.18 12.22 2.25
C THR A 258 -1.63 13.43 2.97
N SER A 259 -2.36 13.89 3.98
CA SER A 259 -1.81 14.85 4.92
C SER A 259 -1.33 14.10 6.17
N ASP A 260 -0.12 14.44 6.60
CA ASP A 260 0.36 13.97 7.89
C ASP A 260 -0.40 14.72 8.98
N GLY A 261 -0.80 13.98 10.02
CA GLY A 261 -1.66 14.48 11.08
C GLY A 261 -1.15 15.79 11.67
N SER A 262 -2.08 16.61 12.16
CA SER A 262 -1.76 17.90 12.73
C SER A 262 -1.11 17.72 14.11
N GLY A 263 0.11 18.24 14.28
CA GLY A 263 0.85 18.16 15.54
C GLY A 263 1.31 19.52 16.04
N THR A 264 1.38 19.68 17.36
CA THR A 264 2.12 20.76 18.02
C THR A 264 3.56 20.31 18.23
N THR A 265 4.53 21.17 17.93
CA THR A 265 5.93 20.90 18.27
C THR A 265 6.18 21.32 19.72
N SER A 266 7.06 20.63 20.45
CA SER A 266 7.40 21.03 21.82
C SER A 266 7.81 22.51 21.86
N GLY A 267 7.17 23.30 22.73
CA GLY A 267 7.41 24.73 22.87
C GLY A 267 6.71 25.64 21.85
N ASP A 268 6.01 25.10 20.84
CA ASP A 268 5.26 25.88 19.85
C ASP A 268 3.75 25.56 19.91
N ALA A 269 2.94 26.55 20.30
CA ALA A 269 1.49 26.47 20.39
C ALA A 269 0.80 26.29 19.02
N ARG A 270 1.53 26.53 17.92
CA ARG A 270 0.97 26.35 16.58
C ARG A 270 0.71 24.88 16.32
N THR A 271 -0.44 24.64 15.71
CA THR A 271 -0.71 23.38 15.04
C THR A 271 -0.25 23.53 13.59
N CYS A 272 0.61 22.62 13.14
CA CYS A 272 1.08 22.61 11.76
C CYS A 272 0.62 21.35 11.05
N THR A 273 0.40 21.46 9.75
CA THR A 273 0.14 20.32 8.87
C THR A 273 0.81 20.57 7.53
N ASP A 274 1.28 19.48 6.93
CA ASP A 274 1.77 19.39 5.56
C ASP A 274 1.10 18.17 4.90
N PHE A 275 1.41 17.96 3.64
CA PHE A 275 0.94 16.79 2.91
C PHE A 275 2.01 16.25 1.99
N THR A 276 1.91 14.95 1.73
CA THR A 276 2.88 14.15 0.98
C THR A 276 2.13 13.10 0.16
N TRP A 277 2.84 12.23 -0.55
CA TRP A 277 2.22 11.06 -1.14
C TRP A 277 1.71 10.11 -0.05
N ALA A 278 0.53 9.52 -0.28
CA ALA A 278 -0.12 8.58 0.62
C ALA A 278 0.79 7.41 1.01
N ARG A 279 1.60 6.94 0.07
CA ARG A 279 2.63 5.94 0.31
C ARG A 279 3.97 6.62 0.57
N GLN A 280 4.59 6.25 1.68
CA GLN A 280 5.94 6.73 2.01
C GLN A 280 6.95 6.20 1.00
N GLN A 281 7.57 7.12 0.27
CA GLN A 281 8.69 6.88 -0.64
C GLN A 281 9.84 7.82 -0.24
N ALA A 282 11.07 7.43 -0.51
CA ALA A 282 12.25 8.21 -0.11
C ALA A 282 12.25 9.62 -0.71
N ASP A 283 11.72 9.73 -1.93
CA ASP A 283 11.61 10.93 -2.76
C ASP A 283 10.20 11.55 -2.74
N ALA A 284 9.32 11.10 -1.84
CA ALA A 284 7.97 11.63 -1.76
C ALA A 284 7.99 13.16 -1.51
N PRO A 285 7.28 13.96 -2.33
CA PRO A 285 7.17 15.40 -2.17
C PRO A 285 6.57 15.73 -0.81
N LEU A 286 7.09 16.75 -0.15
CA LEU A 286 6.49 17.30 1.05
C LEU A 286 6.07 18.74 0.78
N SER A 287 4.81 19.07 1.06
CA SER A 287 4.33 20.44 0.94
C SER A 287 4.99 21.35 1.97
N PRO A 288 5.04 22.67 1.75
CA PRO A 288 5.26 23.60 2.83
C PRO A 288 4.25 23.40 3.96
N ARG A 289 4.66 23.65 5.20
CA ARG A 289 3.75 23.58 6.35
C ARG A 289 2.76 24.74 6.34
N ALA A 290 1.49 24.42 6.51
CA ALA A 290 0.48 25.37 6.94
C ALA A 290 0.41 25.30 8.47
N CYS A 291 0.67 26.40 9.15
CA CYS A 291 0.61 26.48 10.60
C CYS A 291 -0.40 27.53 11.02
N GLY A 292 -1.19 27.25 12.04
CA GLY A 292 -2.14 28.19 12.63
C GLY A 292 -2.38 27.91 14.10
N LEU A 293 -3.15 28.76 14.76
CA LEU A 293 -3.56 28.57 16.14
C LEU A 293 -4.97 27.96 16.15
N LEU A 294 -5.12 26.88 16.90
CA LEU A 294 -6.42 26.30 17.23
C LEU A 294 -6.65 26.47 18.72
N ARG A 295 -7.81 26.98 19.09
CA ARG A 295 -8.18 27.13 20.50
C ARG A 295 -8.48 25.75 21.06
N GLN A 296 -7.81 25.37 22.14
CA GLN A 296 -8.15 24.14 22.87
C GLN A 296 -9.46 24.34 23.63
N GLY A 297 -10.25 23.27 23.73
CA GLY A 297 -11.41 23.24 24.61
C GLY A 297 -11.00 23.38 26.08
N GLY A 298 -11.99 23.67 26.93
CA GLY A 298 -11.78 23.69 28.38
C GLY A 298 -11.41 22.30 28.93
N LYS A 299 -11.24 22.18 30.25
CA LYS A 299 -10.83 20.92 30.92
C LYS A 299 -11.66 19.70 30.50
N ALA A 300 -12.98 19.87 30.35
CA ALA A 300 -13.90 18.80 29.94
C ALA A 300 -13.75 18.38 28.47
N GLU A 301 -13.11 19.21 27.64
CA GLU A 301 -13.00 19.03 26.19
C GLU A 301 -11.55 19.19 25.71
N LYS A 302 -10.57 18.77 26.51
CA LYS A 302 -9.14 18.98 26.25
C LYS A 302 -8.63 18.41 24.90
N TYR A 303 -9.40 17.52 24.27
CA TYR A 303 -9.08 16.96 22.95
C TYR A 303 -9.82 17.67 21.79
N ARG A 304 -10.74 18.60 22.10
CA ARG A 304 -11.44 19.39 21.10
C ARG A 304 -10.63 20.64 20.79
N GLN A 305 -10.33 20.79 19.51
CA GLN A 305 -9.74 22.00 18.95
C GLN A 305 -10.82 22.81 18.24
N PHE A 306 -10.77 24.14 18.34
CA PHE A 306 -11.71 25.09 17.74
C PHE A 306 -10.98 26.10 16.86
N GLY A 307 -11.66 26.60 15.83
CA GLY A 307 -11.10 27.48 14.83
C GLY A 307 -10.61 26.72 13.60
N PHE A 308 -9.95 27.41 12.68
CA PHE A 308 -9.45 26.80 11.45
C PHE A 308 -8.29 27.62 10.89
N PHE A 309 -7.46 26.98 10.09
CA PHE A 309 -6.47 27.63 9.24
C PHE A 309 -6.22 26.78 7.99
N PHE A 310 -5.81 27.40 6.89
CA PHE A 310 -5.42 26.68 5.68
C PHE A 310 -4.59 27.56 4.75
N ALA A 311 -3.83 26.90 3.88
CA ALA A 311 -3.13 27.51 2.77
C ALA A 311 -3.82 27.16 1.44
N VAL A 312 -3.74 28.05 0.45
CA VAL A 312 -4.25 27.86 -0.91
C VAL A 312 -3.17 28.30 -1.90
N ARG A 313 -2.44 27.34 -2.50
CA ARG A 313 -1.20 27.65 -3.22
C ARG A 313 -1.00 26.81 -4.48
N ARG A 314 -0.13 27.29 -5.36
CA ARG A 314 0.40 26.54 -6.50
C ARG A 314 1.82 26.07 -6.17
N LEU A 315 1.94 24.80 -5.83
CA LEU A 315 3.18 24.13 -5.49
C LEU A 315 3.99 23.80 -6.75
N SER A 316 5.27 24.14 -6.72
CA SER A 316 6.25 23.85 -7.77
C SER A 316 7.67 23.83 -7.17
N ALA A 317 8.65 23.36 -7.93
CA ALA A 317 10.06 23.39 -7.51
C ALA A 317 10.63 24.79 -7.24
N ALA A 318 10.00 25.85 -7.76
CA ALA A 318 10.38 27.23 -7.51
C ALA A 318 9.84 27.77 -6.17
N GLU A 319 8.88 27.08 -5.56
CA GLU A 319 8.27 27.58 -4.33
C GLU A 319 9.21 27.42 -3.13
N ARG A 320 9.43 28.54 -2.43
CA ARG A 320 10.25 28.54 -1.22
C ARG A 320 9.44 27.96 -0.04
N PRO A 321 10.05 27.14 0.83
CA PRO A 321 9.39 26.64 2.04
C PRO A 321 8.85 27.79 2.91
N ILE A 322 7.67 27.60 3.51
CA ILE A 322 7.09 28.52 4.49
C ILE A 322 7.73 28.20 5.85
N GLY A 323 8.78 28.93 6.20
CA GLY A 323 9.45 28.82 7.50
C GLY A 323 10.65 27.88 7.49
N ARG A 324 11.72 28.32 8.18
CA ARG A 324 12.89 27.50 8.50
C ARG A 324 12.59 26.71 9.77
N GLY A 325 11.85 25.60 9.64
CA GLY A 325 11.76 24.64 10.74
C GLY A 325 13.07 23.86 10.83
N PRO A 326 13.65 23.64 12.03
CA PRO A 326 14.73 22.68 12.18
C PRO A 326 14.22 21.30 11.73
N GLY A 327 14.84 20.72 10.69
CA GLY A 327 14.52 19.39 10.15
C GLY A 327 13.79 19.36 8.79
N SER A 328 13.22 20.46 8.29
CA SER A 328 12.49 20.47 7.00
C SER A 328 13.38 20.61 5.75
N ASN A 329 14.71 20.65 5.93
CA ASN A 329 15.61 21.24 4.93
C ASN A 329 16.03 20.34 3.77
N ARG A 330 15.49 19.13 3.60
CA ARG A 330 15.97 18.21 2.55
C ARG A 330 14.97 17.81 1.47
N ARG A 331 13.67 17.87 1.71
CA ARG A 331 12.68 17.47 0.70
C ARG A 331 12.16 18.70 -0.04
N ARG A 332 12.78 18.98 -1.19
CA ARG A 332 12.28 19.97 -2.14
C ARG A 332 11.11 19.38 -2.93
N TRP A 333 10.14 20.22 -3.27
CA TRP A 333 9.10 19.82 -4.20
C TRP A 333 9.74 19.40 -5.54
N PRO A 334 9.42 18.22 -6.09
CA PRO A 334 10.06 17.69 -7.29
C PRO A 334 9.94 18.65 -8.49
N ARG A 335 10.99 18.71 -9.31
CA ARG A 335 10.95 19.41 -10.61
C ARG A 335 9.90 18.75 -11.51
N GLY A 336 9.14 19.55 -12.25
CA GLY A 336 8.09 19.07 -13.15
C GLY A 336 6.76 18.71 -12.48
N LEU A 337 6.73 18.49 -11.16
CA LEU A 337 5.48 18.32 -10.43
C LEU A 337 4.91 19.69 -10.07
N VAL A 338 3.78 20.07 -10.67
CA VAL A 338 3.07 21.31 -10.32
C VAL A 338 1.65 20.98 -9.92
N ARG A 339 1.20 21.48 -8.76
CA ARG A 339 -0.16 21.25 -8.25
C ARG A 339 -0.71 22.51 -7.61
N THR A 340 -2.02 22.71 -7.73
CA THR A 340 -2.71 23.67 -6.87
C THR A 340 -3.32 22.91 -5.71
N ALA A 341 -3.10 23.36 -4.48
CA ALA A 341 -3.55 22.63 -3.30
C ALA A 341 -4.18 23.56 -2.27
N VAL A 342 -5.14 22.99 -1.53
CA VAL A 342 -5.70 23.54 -0.31
C VAL A 342 -5.39 22.57 0.82
N TRP A 343 -4.70 23.01 1.87
CA TRP A 343 -4.44 22.15 3.02
C TRP A 343 -4.40 22.94 4.32
N GLY A 344 -4.77 22.30 5.43
CA GLY A 344 -4.90 22.98 6.72
C GLY A 344 -5.64 22.14 7.74
N VAL A 345 -6.19 22.79 8.76
CA VAL A 345 -6.97 22.15 9.82
C VAL A 345 -8.22 22.96 10.11
N ALA A 346 -9.32 22.27 10.34
CA ALA A 346 -10.62 22.77 10.73
C ALA A 346 -11.07 22.07 12.02
N GLY A 347 -11.17 22.83 13.10
CA GLY A 347 -11.59 22.37 14.41
C GLY A 347 -13.03 21.83 14.45
N HIS A 348 -13.45 21.44 15.65
CA HIS A 348 -14.71 20.79 15.93
C HIS A 348 -15.91 21.72 15.72
N ASP A 349 -15.72 23.04 15.73
CA ASP A 349 -16.72 24.04 15.37
C ASP A 349 -17.02 24.12 13.87
N VAL A 350 -16.19 23.50 13.02
CA VAL A 350 -16.43 23.44 11.57
C VAL A 350 -17.17 22.15 11.21
N ARG A 351 -18.35 22.27 10.58
CA ARG A 351 -19.17 21.13 10.14
C ARG A 351 -18.73 20.57 8.78
N SER A 352 -18.37 21.45 7.84
CA SER A 352 -17.93 21.04 6.50
C SER A 352 -17.05 22.10 5.85
N VAL A 353 -16.05 21.64 5.09
CA VAL A 353 -15.21 22.47 4.23
C VAL A 353 -15.47 22.14 2.76
N SER A 354 -15.69 23.16 1.92
CA SER A 354 -15.88 23.00 0.47
C SER A 354 -14.97 23.94 -0.30
N VAL A 355 -14.30 23.42 -1.34
CA VAL A 355 -13.48 24.16 -2.29
C VAL A 355 -14.34 24.47 -3.52
N LEU A 356 -14.63 25.76 -3.71
CA LEU A 356 -15.39 26.29 -4.85
C LEU A 356 -14.42 26.81 -5.92
N GLY A 357 -14.85 26.83 -7.19
CA GLY A 357 -14.03 27.27 -8.32
C GLY A 357 -13.09 26.18 -8.86
N ALA A 358 -13.20 24.96 -8.36
CA ALA A 358 -12.51 23.81 -8.93
C ALA A 358 -13.25 23.27 -10.17
N PRO A 359 -12.54 22.66 -11.15
CA PRO A 359 -13.16 21.95 -12.25
C PRO A 359 -14.08 20.82 -11.76
N GLY A 360 -15.27 20.73 -12.36
CA GLY A 360 -16.31 19.79 -11.95
C GLY A 360 -17.19 20.26 -10.77
N GLY A 361 -17.10 21.54 -10.40
CA GLY A 361 -17.97 22.15 -9.40
C GLY A 361 -17.41 22.11 -7.97
N PRO A 362 -18.25 22.46 -6.97
CA PRO A 362 -17.87 22.44 -5.56
C PRO A 362 -17.34 21.06 -5.13
N ARG A 363 -16.12 21.01 -4.59
CA ARG A 363 -15.54 19.79 -4.03
C ARG A 363 -15.54 19.87 -2.52
N ARG A 364 -16.09 18.86 -1.84
CA ARG A 364 -15.94 18.76 -0.38
C ARG A 364 -14.48 18.40 -0.10
N ALA A 365 -13.79 19.23 0.69
CA ALA A 365 -12.47 18.87 1.17
C ALA A 365 -12.62 17.74 2.20
N LEU A 366 -11.61 16.87 2.29
CA LEU A 366 -11.57 15.89 3.35
C LEU A 366 -11.63 16.63 4.70
N GLN A 367 -12.45 16.10 5.63
CA GLN A 367 -12.60 16.59 6.99
C GLN A 367 -13.00 15.41 7.87
N ARG A 368 -12.03 14.57 8.24
CA ARG A 368 -12.21 13.42 9.15
C ARG A 368 -10.92 13.19 9.95
N TYR A 369 -11.06 12.77 11.21
CA TYR A 369 -10.00 12.58 12.19
C TYR A 369 -9.07 13.80 12.40
N GLY A 370 -9.38 14.63 13.39
CA GLY A 370 -8.56 15.80 13.73
C GLY A 370 -8.76 17.03 12.84
N GLY A 371 -9.75 16.99 11.92
CA GLY A 371 -10.15 18.19 11.20
C GLY A 371 -9.27 18.59 10.02
N ILE A 372 -8.35 17.72 9.59
CA ILE A 372 -7.48 17.96 8.44
C ILE A 372 -8.29 18.36 7.21
N ILE A 373 -7.85 19.42 6.53
CA ILE A 373 -8.33 19.88 5.22
C ILE A 373 -7.28 19.43 4.20
N LEU A 374 -7.70 18.73 3.16
CA LEU A 374 -6.85 18.49 1.98
C LEU A 374 -7.68 18.45 0.69
N ALA A 375 -7.23 19.18 -0.31
CA ALA A 375 -7.65 19.08 -1.70
C ALA A 375 -6.45 19.35 -2.62
N VAL A 376 -6.22 18.46 -3.58
CA VAL A 376 -5.19 18.62 -4.61
C VAL A 376 -5.88 18.73 -5.97
N LEU A 377 -5.45 19.73 -6.75
CA LEU A 377 -6.09 20.18 -7.98
C LEU A 377 -5.05 20.28 -9.12
N PRO A 378 -5.48 20.18 -10.38
CA PRO A 378 -4.58 20.35 -11.52
C PRO A 378 -3.81 21.68 -11.46
N ALA A 379 -2.60 21.70 -12.01
CA ALA A 379 -1.76 22.91 -12.09
C ALA A 379 -2.48 24.08 -12.80
N SER A 380 -3.37 23.77 -13.75
CA SER A 380 -4.15 24.75 -14.51
C SER A 380 -5.10 25.58 -13.64
N VAL A 381 -5.50 25.07 -12.46
CA VAL A 381 -6.40 25.79 -11.55
C VAL A 381 -5.63 26.90 -10.82
N PRO A 382 -5.92 28.19 -11.06
CA PRO A 382 -5.22 29.28 -10.37
C PRO A 382 -5.69 29.40 -8.91
N PRO A 383 -4.79 29.46 -7.91
CA PRO A 383 -5.16 29.60 -6.50
C PRO A 383 -6.14 30.76 -6.22
N ARG A 384 -5.96 31.89 -6.92
CA ARG A 384 -6.81 33.09 -6.79
C ARG A 384 -8.28 32.90 -7.19
N GLN A 385 -8.59 31.87 -7.98
CA GLN A 385 -9.96 31.56 -8.38
C GLN A 385 -10.70 30.70 -7.34
N LEU A 386 -9.97 30.08 -6.42
CA LEU A 386 -10.54 29.21 -5.42
C LEU A 386 -11.18 30.01 -4.29
N ARG A 387 -12.37 29.56 -3.87
CA ARG A 387 -13.03 30.06 -2.65
C ARG A 387 -13.25 28.89 -1.70
N ILE A 388 -12.88 29.06 -0.44
CA ILE A 388 -13.02 28.03 0.59
C ILE A 388 -14.23 28.38 1.44
N ARG A 389 -15.30 27.60 1.30
CA ARG A 389 -16.55 27.77 2.05
C ARG A 389 -16.52 26.83 3.27
N LEU A 390 -16.54 27.42 4.45
CA LEU A 390 -16.68 26.75 5.74
C LEU A 390 -18.12 26.87 6.20
N ARG A 391 -18.77 25.75 6.50
CA ARG A 391 -20.02 25.75 7.25
C ARG A 391 -19.69 25.39 8.69
N MET A 392 -20.02 26.27 9.60
CA MET A 392 -19.81 26.10 11.03
C MET A 392 -20.94 25.26 11.64
N ARG A 393 -20.73 24.72 12.84
CA ARG A 393 -21.75 23.95 13.58
C ARG A 393 -22.91 24.81 14.09
N ASP A 394 -22.67 26.10 14.34
CA ASP A 394 -23.70 27.08 14.69
C ASP A 394 -24.62 27.46 13.50
N GLY A 395 -24.37 26.89 12.32
CA GLY A 395 -25.12 27.16 11.10
C GLY A 395 -24.54 28.29 10.24
N SER A 396 -23.64 29.12 10.77
CA SER A 396 -22.99 30.20 10.03
C SER A 396 -22.12 29.66 8.89
N VAL A 397 -22.00 30.45 7.82
CA VAL A 397 -21.20 30.11 6.64
C VAL A 397 -20.18 31.21 6.40
N ARG A 398 -18.91 30.84 6.33
CA ARG A 398 -17.80 31.76 6.04
C ARG A 398 -17.15 31.36 4.72
N THR A 399 -16.78 32.33 3.90
CA THR A 399 -16.11 32.07 2.61
C THR A 399 -14.83 32.89 2.51
N PHE A 400 -13.72 32.23 2.17
CA PHE A 400 -12.40 32.84 2.09
C PHE A 400 -11.81 32.72 0.68
N ARG A 401 -10.90 33.62 0.32
CA ARG A 401 -10.02 33.53 -0.86
C ARG A 401 -8.57 33.53 -0.36
N GLY A 402 -7.74 32.67 -0.95
CA GLY A 402 -6.33 32.54 -0.53
C GLY A 402 -6.14 31.87 0.84
N ASP A 403 -4.98 32.09 1.45
CA ASP A 403 -4.61 31.59 2.78
C ASP A 403 -5.49 32.21 3.89
N ALA A 404 -5.77 31.46 4.96
CA ALA A 404 -6.53 31.96 6.11
C ALA A 404 -5.92 31.49 7.45
N ASN A 405 -5.85 32.41 8.42
CA ASN A 405 -5.42 32.18 9.82
C ASN A 405 -4.06 31.49 9.97
N LEU A 406 -3.14 31.73 9.03
CA LEU A 406 -1.78 31.18 9.10
C LEU A 406 -0.90 32.02 10.03
N VAL A 407 -0.11 31.34 10.87
CA VAL A 407 0.84 31.95 11.81
C VAL A 407 2.27 31.56 11.41
N ARG A 408 3.02 32.55 10.91
CA ARG A 408 4.35 32.34 10.33
C ARG A 408 5.45 32.10 11.37
N ARG A 409 5.39 32.81 12.51
CA ARG A 409 6.39 32.74 13.57
C ARG A 409 5.98 31.73 14.64
N PRO A 410 6.92 30.99 15.26
CA PRO A 410 6.64 30.18 16.44
C PRO A 410 5.89 30.99 17.50
N VAL A 411 4.89 30.37 18.13
CA VAL A 411 4.15 30.97 19.25
C VAL A 411 4.49 30.15 20.49
N PRO A 412 5.05 30.72 21.55
CA PRO A 412 5.38 29.96 22.75
C PRO A 412 4.17 29.15 23.26
N ALA A 413 4.36 27.86 23.48
CA ALA A 413 3.34 27.03 24.12
C ALA A 413 3.06 27.56 25.55
N PRO A 414 1.79 27.60 26.00
CA PRO A 414 1.49 27.94 27.39
C PRO A 414 2.26 27.02 28.33
N ARG A 415 2.94 27.59 29.34
CA ARG A 415 3.62 26.78 30.34
C ARG A 415 2.59 25.91 31.07
N PRO A 416 2.82 24.59 31.22
CA PRO A 416 1.96 23.75 32.04
C PRO A 416 1.86 24.36 33.45
N GLY A 417 0.65 24.77 33.87
CA GLY A 417 0.40 25.33 35.20
C GLY A 417 0.42 26.85 35.35
N ALA A 418 0.65 27.63 34.28
CA ALA A 418 0.62 29.10 34.36
C ALA A 418 -0.79 29.74 34.35
N GLY A 419 -1.86 28.93 34.41
CA GLY A 419 -3.23 29.40 34.52
C GLY A 419 -3.83 28.98 35.86
N ARG A 420 -3.85 29.90 36.82
CA ARG A 420 -4.83 29.93 37.90
C ARG A 420 -5.79 31.07 37.61
#